data_AF-A0ABC8RUB3-F1
#
_entry.id   AF-A0ABC8RUB3-F1
#
_cell.length_a   1.000
_cell.length_b   1.000
_cell.length_c   1.000
_cell.angle_alpha   90.00
_cell.angle_beta   90.00
_cell.angle_gamma   90.00
#
_symmetry.space_group_name_H-M   'P 1'
#
loop_
_entity.id
_entity.type
_entity.pdbx_description
1 polymer ?
#
loop_
_entity_poly.entity_id
_entity_poly.type
_entity_poly.pdbx_seq_one_letter_code
_entity_poly.pdbx_strand_id
1 'polypeptide(L)'
;MKDCRDYFLETSRRVSFEYTLLAGVNDAVEHAIELADLIQEWGPGYHVNLIPFNPIEGSEYRRPYKKAVLAFSAALESRKITVSVRQTRGLDASAACGQLRNEFQKSPLLPDSDDVQSQLGIAVAC
;
A
#
# COMPACT_ATOMS: atom_id res chain seq x y z
N MET A 1 -17.54 6.20 1.66
CA MET A 1 -18.10 5.99 3.02
C MET A 1 -19.47 5.32 3.01
N LYS A 2 -20.44 5.78 2.20
CA LYS A 2 -21.77 5.14 2.10
C LYS A 2 -21.72 3.63 1.87
N ASP A 3 -20.97 3.16 0.88
CA ASP A 3 -20.87 1.72 0.59
C ASP A 3 -20.24 0.93 1.75
N CYS A 4 -19.28 1.53 2.48
CA CYS A 4 -18.70 0.92 3.67
C CYS A 4 -19.73 0.77 4.80
N ARG A 5 -20.59 1.77 4.98
CA ARG A 5 -21.71 1.71 5.92
C ARG A 5 -22.71 0.64 5.51
N ASP A 6 -23.12 0.62 4.25
CA ASP A 6 -24.12 -0.34 3.76
C ASP A 6 -23.58 -1.78 3.88
N TYR A 7 -22.31 -2.00 3.55
CA TYR A 7 -21.61 -3.27 3.78
C TYR A 7 -21.61 -3.69 5.27
N PHE A 8 -21.30 -2.76 6.17
CA PHE A 8 -21.32 -3.05 7.61
C PHE A 8 -22.74 -3.40 8.10
N LEU A 9 -23.76 -2.68 7.64
CA LEU A 9 -25.15 -2.93 8.00
C LEU A 9 -25.65 -4.29 7.50
N GLU A 10 -25.23 -4.70 6.30
CA GLU A 10 -25.63 -5.97 5.70
C GLU A 10 -24.89 -7.16 6.32
N THR A 11 -23.59 -7.01 6.57
CA THR A 11 -22.72 -8.16 6.93
C THR A 11 -22.35 -8.20 8.40
N SER A 12 -22.53 -7.11 9.15
CA SER A 12 -21.98 -6.88 10.49
C SER A 12 -20.44 -7.03 10.57
N ARG A 13 -19.73 -7.04 9.43
CA ARG A 13 -18.27 -7.17 9.38
C ARG A 13 -17.62 -5.80 9.43
N ARG A 14 -16.72 -5.61 10.38
CA ARG A 14 -15.94 -4.38 10.56
C ARG A 14 -15.12 -4.05 9.30
N VAL A 15 -15.18 -2.79 8.86
CA VAL A 15 -14.37 -2.27 7.76
C VAL A 15 -13.07 -1.70 8.33
N SER A 16 -11.94 -2.03 7.71
CA SER A 16 -10.62 -1.48 8.11
C SER A 16 -10.11 -0.55 7.01
N PHE A 17 -9.78 0.69 7.39
CA PHE A 17 -9.15 1.67 6.52
C PHE A 17 -7.64 1.60 6.69
N GLU A 18 -6.91 1.49 5.59
CA GLU A 18 -5.46 1.65 5.59
C GLU A 18 -5.12 3.13 5.39
N TYR A 19 -4.30 3.68 6.28
CA TYR A 19 -3.85 5.08 6.21
C TYR A 19 -2.33 5.13 6.24
N THR A 20 -1.74 5.41 5.07
CA THR A 20 -0.29 5.56 4.94
C THR A 20 0.14 6.93 5.45
N LEU A 21 1.00 6.95 6.46
CA LEU A 21 1.55 8.18 7.04
C LEU A 21 2.83 8.59 6.32
N LEU A 22 2.84 9.81 5.79
CA LEU A 22 3.91 10.46 5.04
C LEU A 22 4.38 11.69 5.82
N ALA A 23 5.69 11.75 6.09
CA ALA A 23 6.25 12.81 6.95
C ALA A 23 6.04 14.21 6.36
N GLY A 24 5.40 15.08 7.13
CA GLY A 24 5.15 16.48 6.76
C GLY A 24 4.08 16.67 5.68
N VAL A 25 3.40 15.61 5.27
CA VAL A 25 2.33 15.67 4.25
C VAL A 25 0.99 15.40 4.90
N ASN A 26 0.84 14.27 5.59
CA ASN A 26 -0.44 13.86 6.17
C ASN A 26 -0.30 13.26 7.59
N ASP A 27 0.82 13.50 8.28
CA ASP A 27 1.11 12.93 9.61
C ASP A 27 0.90 13.91 10.78
N ALA A 28 0.33 15.10 10.51
CA ALA A 28 -0.04 16.08 11.53
C ALA A 28 -1.27 15.63 12.35
N VAL A 29 -1.38 16.13 13.58
CA VAL A 29 -2.47 15.78 14.52
C VAL A 29 -3.83 16.28 14.00
N GLU A 30 -3.82 17.40 13.30
CA GLU A 30 -4.99 18.03 12.68
C GLU A 30 -5.63 17.08 11.65
N HIS A 31 -4.81 16.40 10.84
CA HIS A 31 -5.32 15.39 9.89
C HIS A 31 -5.92 14.17 10.59
N ALA A 32 -5.39 13.78 11.75
CA ALA A 32 -5.96 12.70 12.55
C ALA A 32 -7.35 13.08 13.09
N ILE A 33 -7.51 14.34 13.51
CA ILE A 33 -8.77 14.91 13.96
C ILE A 33 -9.79 14.91 12.82
N GLU A 34 -9.42 15.45 11.66
CA GLU A 34 -10.29 15.48 10.47
C GLU A 34 -10.71 14.07 10.04
N LEU A 35 -9.77 13.12 10.04
CA LEU A 35 -10.06 11.71 9.72
C LEU A 35 -11.04 11.10 10.72
N ALA A 36 -10.85 11.34 12.01
CA ALA A 36 -11.74 10.80 13.04
C ALA A 36 -13.16 11.37 12.94
N ASP A 37 -13.29 12.65 12.61
CA ASP A 37 -14.59 13.30 12.47
C ASP A 37 -15.32 12.76 11.23
N LEU A 38 -14.60 12.65 10.10
CA LEU A 38 -15.13 12.02 8.90
C LEU A 38 -15.61 10.59 9.14
N ILE A 39 -14.89 9.78 9.92
CA ILE A 39 -15.30 8.39 10.19
C ILE A 39 -16.51 8.34 11.12
N GLN A 40 -16.53 9.18 12.17
CA GLN A 40 -17.61 9.18 13.16
C GLN A 40 -18.96 9.57 12.57
N GLU A 41 -19.00 10.41 11.54
CA GLU A 41 -20.23 10.77 10.81
C GLU A 41 -20.98 9.55 10.27
N TRP A 42 -20.27 8.43 10.00
CA TRP A 42 -20.87 7.22 9.42
C TRP A 42 -21.22 6.15 10.44
N GLY A 43 -20.94 6.40 11.72
CA GLY A 43 -21.26 5.51 12.84
C GLY A 43 -20.13 4.53 13.23
N PRO A 44 -20.45 3.48 14.00
CA PRO A 44 -19.46 2.50 14.45
C PRO A 44 -19.14 1.47 13.34
N GLY A 45 -18.19 0.57 13.62
CA GLY A 45 -17.85 -0.53 12.71
C GLY A 45 -16.62 -0.28 11.85
N TYR A 46 -15.82 0.72 12.20
CA TYR A 46 -14.59 1.08 11.49
C TYR A 46 -13.34 0.88 12.34
N HIS A 47 -12.24 0.54 11.69
CA HIS A 47 -10.91 0.42 12.27
C HIS A 47 -9.90 1.13 11.37
N VAL A 48 -8.93 1.84 11.93
CA VAL A 48 -7.86 2.48 11.15
C VAL A 48 -6.54 1.75 11.37
N ASN A 49 -5.93 1.28 10.29
CA ASN A 49 -4.58 0.74 10.28
C ASN A 49 -3.62 1.83 9.81
N LEU A 50 -2.86 2.42 10.73
CA LEU A 50 -1.79 3.36 10.41
C LEU A 50 -0.58 2.60 9.87
N ILE A 51 -0.11 2.99 8.69
CA ILE A 51 1.04 2.38 8.02
C ILE A 51 2.11 3.47 7.85
N PRO A 52 3.11 3.54 8.75
CA PRO A 52 4.24 4.44 8.56
C PRO A 52 4.96 4.11 7.25
N PHE A 53 5.10 5.10 6.37
CA PHE A 53 5.71 4.89 5.07
C PHE A 53 7.14 4.33 5.17
N ASN A 54 7.44 3.37 4.30
CA ASN A 54 8.78 2.84 4.11
C ASN A 54 9.35 3.48 2.84
N PRO A 55 10.46 4.24 2.93
CA PRO A 55 11.04 4.87 1.76
C PRO A 55 11.43 3.84 0.70
N ILE A 56 11.18 4.18 -0.56
CA ILE A 56 11.64 3.45 -1.74
C ILE A 56 12.53 4.38 -2.58
N GLU A 57 13.45 3.80 -3.34
CA GLU A 57 14.34 4.57 -4.20
C GLU A 57 13.54 5.44 -5.20
N GLY A 58 13.90 6.72 -5.29
CA GLY A 58 13.24 7.69 -6.16
C GLY A 58 11.94 8.31 -5.61
N SER A 59 11.53 8.00 -4.38
CA SER A 59 10.38 8.67 -3.75
C SER A 59 10.78 9.99 -3.10
N GLU A 60 9.97 11.03 -3.30
CA GLU A 60 10.08 12.32 -2.59
C GLU A 60 9.51 12.26 -1.16
N TYR A 61 8.77 11.20 -0.83
CA TYR A 61 8.15 11.04 0.47
C TYR A 61 9.10 10.43 1.49
N ARG A 62 8.88 10.80 2.76
CA ARG A 62 9.71 10.35 3.88
C ARG A 62 8.89 9.60 4.92
N ARG A 63 9.58 8.71 5.63
CA ARG A 63 9.03 8.02 6.79
C ARG A 63 8.72 9.03 7.90
N PRO A 64 7.51 9.02 8.49
CA PRO A 64 7.18 9.89 9.61
C PRO A 64 7.99 9.53 10.86
N TYR A 65 8.26 10.54 11.69
CA TYR A 65 8.90 10.30 12.99
C TYR A 65 8.00 9.44 13.88
N LYS A 66 8.61 8.57 14.70
CA LYS A 66 7.86 7.73 15.65
C LYS A 66 6.93 8.56 16.55
N LYS A 67 7.36 9.76 16.97
CA LYS A 67 6.55 10.67 17.77
C LYS A 67 5.29 11.15 17.04
N ALA A 68 5.40 11.46 15.74
CA ALA A 68 4.26 11.88 14.93
C ALA A 68 3.24 10.74 14.78
N VAL A 69 3.71 9.52 14.48
CA VAL A 69 2.85 8.34 14.39
C VAL A 69 2.09 8.08 15.70
N LEU A 70 2.78 8.17 16.84
CA LEU A 70 2.17 7.98 18.15
C LEU A 70 1.17 9.09 18.49
N ALA A 71 1.48 10.35 18.16
CA ALA A 71 0.58 11.47 18.35
C ALA A 71 -0.69 11.33 17.48
N PHE A 72 -0.54 10.88 16.24
CA PHE A 72 -1.65 10.60 15.33
C PHE A 72 -2.54 9.47 15.87
N SER A 73 -1.95 8.36 16.33
CA SER A 73 -2.67 7.25 16.96
C SER A 73 -3.45 7.73 18.19
N ALA A 74 -2.79 8.48 19.08
CA ALA A 74 -3.40 9.00 20.29
C ALA A 74 -4.56 9.97 19.99
N ALA A 75 -4.44 10.78 18.94
CA ALA A 75 -5.51 11.67 18.50
C ALA A 75 -6.74 10.88 18.01
N LEU A 76 -6.54 9.83 17.21
CA LEU A 76 -7.62 8.92 16.80
C LEU A 76 -8.27 8.21 18.01
N GLU A 77 -7.47 7.70 18.93
CA GLU A 77 -7.94 7.01 20.15
C GLU A 77 -8.76 7.94 21.05
N SER A 78 -8.31 9.20 21.21
CA SER A 78 -9.03 10.21 22.01
C SER A 78 -10.43 10.50 21.46
N ARG A 79 -10.63 10.25 20.17
CA ARG A 79 -11.90 10.37 19.44
C ARG A 79 -12.63 9.03 19.29
N LYS A 80 -12.25 8.02 20.08
CA LYS A 80 -12.86 6.68 20.12
C LYS A 80 -12.78 5.90 18.81
N ILE A 81 -11.85 6.27 17.92
CA ILE A 81 -11.55 5.47 16.72
C ILE A 81 -10.67 4.29 17.13
N THR A 82 -11.08 3.08 16.75
CA THR A 82 -10.20 1.92 16.94
C THR A 82 -9.05 2.00 15.94
N VAL A 83 -7.82 2.00 16.43
CA VAL A 83 -6.62 2.18 15.60
C VAL A 83 -5.58 1.12 15.93
N SER A 84 -4.78 0.75 14.94
CA SER A 84 -3.55 -0.01 15.12
C SER A 84 -2.43 0.61 14.28
N VAL A 85 -1.19 0.50 14.77
CA VAL A 85 -0.02 0.91 14.00
C VAL A 85 0.67 -0.34 13.47
N ARG A 86 0.78 -0.46 12.15
CA ARG A 86 1.48 -1.58 11.52
C ARG A 86 2.97 -1.47 11.83
N GLN A 87 3.49 -2.45 12.57
CA GLN A 87 4.93 -2.55 12.79
C GLN A 87 5.62 -2.94 11.47
N THR A 88 6.61 -2.14 11.08
CA THR A 88 7.47 -2.49 9.96
C THR A 88 8.36 -3.66 10.37
N ARG A 89 8.06 -4.87 9.90
CA ARG A 89 8.99 -6.00 9.96
C ARG A 89 10.03 -5.81 8.83
N GLY A 90 11.32 -5.97 9.13
CA GLY A 90 12.37 -6.00 8.10
C GLY A 90 12.96 -4.67 7.65
N LEU A 91 13.06 -3.64 8.51
CA LEU A 91 13.93 -2.49 8.17
C LEU A 91 15.41 -2.91 8.07
N ASP A 92 15.79 -4.00 8.72
CA ASP A 92 17.14 -4.58 8.67
C ASP A 92 17.35 -5.57 7.50
N ALA A 93 16.29 -5.95 6.78
CA ALA A 93 16.38 -6.90 5.67
C ALA A 93 15.36 -6.52 4.61
N SER A 94 15.84 -6.11 3.42
CA SER A 94 15.16 -5.62 2.20
C SER A 94 13.87 -6.37 1.77
N ALA A 95 12.86 -6.39 2.64
CA ALA A 95 11.61 -7.14 2.49
C ALA A 95 10.40 -6.30 2.95
N ALA A 96 10.54 -4.98 2.99
CA ALA A 96 9.44 -4.08 3.32
C ALA A 96 8.40 -4.06 2.16
N CYS A 97 7.10 -4.09 2.48
CA CYS A 97 6.03 -3.99 1.48
C CYS A 97 6.22 -2.75 0.59
N GLY A 98 6.31 -2.95 -0.73
CA GLY A 98 6.71 -1.94 -1.73
C GLY A 98 8.06 -2.24 -2.40
N GLN A 99 8.88 -3.14 -1.84
CA GLN A 99 10.19 -3.53 -2.40
C GLN A 99 10.14 -4.77 -3.30
N LEU A 100 8.97 -5.39 -3.49
CA LEU A 100 8.76 -6.41 -4.53
C LEU A 100 8.67 -5.74 -5.91
N ARG A 101 9.70 -4.99 -6.28
CA ARG A 101 9.91 -4.54 -7.65
C ARG A 101 10.68 -5.68 -8.32
N ASN A 102 9.96 -6.51 -9.06
CA ASN A 102 10.54 -7.58 -9.86
C ASN A 102 11.69 -7.02 -10.73
N GLU A 103 12.94 -7.35 -10.38
CA GLU A 103 14.06 -7.25 -11.34
C GLU A 103 13.84 -8.17 -12.55
N PHE A 104 12.87 -9.09 -12.48
CA PHE A 104 12.51 -10.04 -13.55
C PHE A 104 11.81 -9.43 -14.78
N GLN A 105 11.53 -8.12 -14.84
CA GLN A 105 10.87 -7.51 -16.01
C GLN A 105 11.77 -6.62 -16.89
N LYS A 106 13.09 -6.57 -16.63
CA LYS A 106 14.00 -5.72 -17.42
C LYS A 106 14.83 -6.44 -18.49
N SER A 107 14.59 -7.71 -18.74
CA SER A 107 15.09 -8.38 -19.95
C SER A 107 13.90 -8.71 -20.85
N PRO A 108 13.75 -8.07 -22.01
CA PRO A 108 12.89 -8.60 -23.06
C PRO A 108 13.37 -10.04 -23.32
N LEU A 109 12.44 -10.99 -23.35
CA LEU A 109 12.74 -12.31 -23.92
C LEU A 109 13.15 -12.05 -25.37
N LEU A 110 14.44 -12.20 -25.67
CA LEU A 110 14.88 -12.30 -27.05
C LEU A 110 14.17 -13.53 -27.63
N PRO A 111 13.53 -13.43 -28.80
CA PRO A 111 12.93 -14.60 -29.42
C PRO A 111 14.04 -15.63 -29.67
N ASP A 112 13.80 -16.87 -29.26
CA ASP A 112 14.69 -18.00 -29.51
C ASP A 112 15.00 -18.07 -31.00
N SER A 113 16.29 -18.03 -31.32
CA SER A 113 16.81 -18.16 -32.68
C SER A 113 16.80 -19.62 -33.11
N ASP A 114 15.62 -20.22 -33.22
CA ASP A 114 15.43 -21.59 -33.69
C ASP A 114 14.10 -21.72 -34.45
N ASP A 115 13.92 -20.94 -35.54
CA ASP A 115 12.83 -21.25 -36.51
C ASP A 115 12.94 -20.56 -37.88
N VAL A 116 14.15 -20.39 -38.44
CA VAL A 116 14.30 -20.06 -39.88
C VAL A 116 15.49 -20.80 -40.48
N GLN A 117 15.42 -22.14 -40.54
CA GLN A 117 16.29 -22.93 -41.42
C GLN A 117 15.63 -24.24 -41.84
N SER A 118 14.48 -24.15 -42.52
CA SER A 118 13.90 -25.33 -43.18
C SER A 118 13.05 -24.99 -44.40
N GLN A 119 13.49 -24.07 -45.27
CA GLN A 119 12.96 -24.00 -46.64
C GLN A 119 13.93 -23.31 -47.62
N LEU A 120 15.08 -23.95 -47.86
CA LEU A 120 15.83 -23.75 -49.10
C LEU A 120 16.56 -25.03 -49.47
N GLY A 121 16.06 -25.68 -50.53
CA GLY A 121 16.76 -26.73 -51.26
C GLY A 121 16.03 -28.07 -51.29
N ILE A 122 15.31 -28.34 -52.39
CA ILE A 122 15.52 -29.52 -53.26
C ILE A 122 14.71 -29.31 -54.56
N ALA A 123 15.39 -29.62 -55.68
CA ALA A 123 14.92 -29.89 -57.04
C ALA A 123 14.74 -28.71 -58.04
N VAL A 124 15.86 -28.28 -58.61
CA VAL A 124 16.00 -28.19 -60.08
C VAL A 124 16.95 -29.30 -60.51
N ALA A 125 16.45 -30.30 -61.23
CA ALA A 125 17.22 -31.15 -62.14
C ALA A 125 16.27 -32.00 -63.00
N CYS A 126 16.32 -31.74 -64.31
CA CYS A 126 15.80 -32.51 -65.46
C CYS A 126 14.28 -32.59 -65.69
#